data_AF-A0A9W9AWQ6-F1
#
_entry.id   AF-A0A9W9AWQ6-F1
#
_cell.length_a   1.000
_cell.length_b   1.000
_cell.length_c   1.000
_cell.angle_alpha   90.00
_cell.angle_beta   90.00
_cell.angle_gamma   90.00
#
_symmetry.space_group_name_H-M   'P 1'
#
loop_
_entity.id
_entity.type
_entity.pdbx_description
1 polymer ?
#
loop_
_entity_poly.entity_id
_entity_poly.type
_entity_poly.pdbx_seq_one_letter_code
_entity_poly.pdbx_strand_id
1 'polypeptide(L)'
;YVGKRSECQEGDSVAWSLEDMVGPNSKFKFSLFKWDADSTIPLVDSEERTFVLLVAPPKSSTFQRCIKAATDLLAKCRRKCRFTRKQRNHRRGDFAALSTGIVHSNGTTHPINLGHNGTNQKVLDELTAHWSIKWLVGFTTG
;
A
#
# COMPACT_ATOMS: atom_id res chain seq x y z
N TYR A 1 -13.60 3.45 -2.73
CA TYR A 1 -14.15 2.08 -2.59
C TYR A 1 -13.70 1.55 -1.24
N VAL A 2 -14.57 1.62 -0.22
CA VAL A 2 -14.38 0.94 1.07
C VAL A 2 -15.35 -0.23 1.02
N GLY A 3 -14.81 -1.45 0.85
CA GLY A 3 -15.54 -2.61 0.36
C GLY A 3 -16.68 -3.08 1.26
N LYS A 4 -17.80 -3.47 0.66
CA LYS A 4 -18.91 -4.20 1.27
C LYS A 4 -18.95 -5.62 0.69
N ARG A 5 -19.15 -6.65 1.52
CA ARG A 5 -20.17 -7.72 1.35
C ARG A 5 -20.18 -8.74 2.50
N SER A 6 -21.43 -9.07 2.87
CA SER A 6 -21.99 -10.25 3.59
C SER A 6 -21.80 -10.43 5.10
N GLU A 7 -22.87 -11.00 5.68
CA GLU A 7 -23.12 -11.37 7.07
C GLU A 7 -21.94 -12.14 7.67
N CYS A 8 -21.45 -11.68 8.82
CA CYS A 8 -20.30 -12.24 9.53
C CYS A 8 -20.75 -13.37 10.46
N GLN A 9 -20.06 -14.52 10.44
CA GLN A 9 -20.11 -15.50 11.53
C GLN A 9 -18.96 -15.24 12.52
N GLU A 10 -19.09 -15.80 13.72
CA GLU A 10 -18.16 -15.61 14.83
C GLU A 10 -16.74 -16.11 14.44
N GLY A 11 -15.79 -15.16 14.33
CA GLY A 11 -14.44 -15.40 13.80
C GLY A 11 -14.09 -14.58 12.54
N ASP A 12 -15.06 -13.93 11.90
CA ASP A 12 -14.82 -13.07 10.75
C ASP A 12 -14.34 -11.68 11.15
N SER A 13 -13.39 -11.13 10.39
CA SER A 13 -12.98 -9.72 10.52
C SER A 13 -14.14 -8.82 10.08
N VAL A 14 -14.85 -8.22 11.03
CA VAL A 14 -15.94 -7.28 10.76
C VAL A 14 -15.38 -6.08 9.98
N ALA A 15 -15.87 -5.88 8.77
CA ALA A 15 -15.57 -4.70 7.97
C ALA A 15 -16.46 -3.54 8.43
N TRP A 16 -15.85 -2.49 8.97
CA TRP A 16 -16.56 -1.29 9.42
C TRP A 16 -16.75 -0.30 8.27
N SER A 17 -17.97 0.19 8.09
CA SER A 17 -18.24 1.29 7.16
C SER A 17 -17.77 2.63 7.74
N LEU A 18 -17.67 3.65 6.88
CA LEU A 18 -17.36 5.00 7.35
C LEU A 18 -18.42 5.48 8.36
N GLU A 19 -19.70 5.23 8.09
CA GLU A 19 -20.80 5.55 8.99
C GLU A 19 -20.67 4.84 10.34
N ASP A 20 -20.24 3.58 10.36
CA ASP A 20 -20.00 2.85 11.61
C ASP A 20 -18.88 3.48 12.43
N MET A 21 -17.91 4.16 11.80
CA MET A 21 -16.77 4.80 12.47
C MET A 21 -17.05 6.24 12.92
N VAL A 22 -17.76 7.04 12.12
CA VAL A 22 -17.90 8.50 12.32
C VAL A 22 -19.35 8.98 12.47
N GLY A 23 -20.33 8.11 12.23
CA GLY A 23 -21.74 8.43 12.28
C GLY A 23 -22.22 8.83 13.68
N PRO A 24 -23.39 9.49 13.81
CA PRO A 24 -23.91 9.98 15.10
C PRO A 24 -24.07 8.85 16.12
N ASN A 25 -24.42 7.65 15.65
CA ASN A 25 -24.62 6.44 16.47
C ASN A 25 -23.37 5.52 16.50
N SER A 26 -22.24 5.96 15.95
CA SER A 26 -21.00 5.17 15.96
C SER A 26 -20.57 4.85 17.39
N LYS A 27 -20.13 3.60 17.63
CA LYS A 27 -19.45 3.21 18.88
C LYS A 27 -18.06 3.83 19.00
N PHE A 28 -17.38 4.03 17.87
CA PHE A 28 -15.98 4.48 17.84
C PHE A 28 -15.84 5.99 18.02
N LYS A 29 -16.88 6.76 17.64
CA LYS A 29 -16.91 8.22 17.77
C LYS A 29 -15.68 8.88 17.14
N PHE A 30 -15.19 8.32 16.02
CA PHE A 30 -14.06 8.90 15.32
C PHE A 30 -14.47 10.18 14.59
N SER A 31 -13.51 11.09 14.46
CA SER A 31 -13.66 12.31 13.67
C SER A 31 -13.09 12.09 12.27
N LEU A 32 -13.85 12.46 11.25
CA LEU A 32 -13.36 12.43 9.86
C LEU A 32 -12.57 13.71 9.57
N PHE A 33 -11.25 13.59 9.47
CA PHE A 33 -10.40 14.65 8.94
C PHE A 33 -10.36 14.56 7.41
N LYS A 34 -10.94 15.55 6.72
CA LYS A 34 -10.90 15.62 5.25
C LYS A 34 -9.61 16.31 4.82
N TRP A 35 -8.84 15.64 3.97
CA TRP A 35 -7.60 16.16 3.41
C TRP A 35 -7.69 16.15 1.88
N ASP A 36 -7.35 17.29 1.28
CA ASP A 36 -7.41 17.53 -0.17
C ASP A 36 -6.08 17.22 -0.88
N ALA A 37 -5.05 16.82 -0.13
CA ALA A 37 -3.69 16.60 -0.62
C ALA A 37 -3.01 17.83 -1.23
N ASP A 38 -3.44 19.05 -0.90
CA ASP A 38 -2.75 20.27 -1.38
C ASP A 38 -1.57 20.67 -0.48
N SER A 39 -1.69 20.43 0.83
CA SER A 39 -0.68 20.76 1.83
C SER A 39 -0.25 19.54 2.63
N THR A 40 1.02 19.52 3.05
CA THR A 40 1.52 18.49 3.96
C THR A 40 1.07 18.81 5.38
N ILE A 41 0.39 17.87 6.04
CA ILE A 41 -0.19 18.07 7.37
C ILE A 41 0.37 17.03 8.35
N PRO A 42 1.14 17.45 9.37
CA PRO A 42 1.48 16.57 10.48
C PRO A 42 0.28 16.43 11.42
N LEU A 43 -0.04 15.21 11.82
CA LEU A 43 -0.93 14.94 12.94
C LEU A 43 -0.06 14.67 14.17
N VAL A 44 -0.26 15.50 15.18
CA VAL A 44 0.51 15.49 16.43
C VAL A 44 -0.35 15.04 17.60
N ASP A 45 0.24 14.36 18.57
CA ASP A 45 -0.42 14.03 19.82
C ASP A 45 -0.45 15.23 20.78
N SER A 46 -0.97 15.03 22.00
CA SER A 46 -1.04 16.08 23.03
C SER A 46 0.32 16.58 23.52
N GLU A 47 1.41 15.91 23.16
CA GLU A 47 2.78 16.27 23.49
C GLU A 47 3.56 16.75 22.25
N GLU A 48 2.86 17.16 21.19
CA GLU A 48 3.42 17.65 19.93
C GLU A 48 4.27 16.62 19.15
N ARG A 49 4.11 15.33 19.43
CA ARG A 49 4.84 14.28 18.71
C ARG A 49 4.08 13.91 17.44
N THR A 50 4.75 13.99 16.29
CA THR A 50 4.16 13.58 15.01
C THR A 50 4.01 12.06 14.97
N PHE A 51 2.77 11.58 14.89
CA PHE A 51 2.48 10.14 14.76
C PHE A 51 1.97 9.77 13.37
N VAL A 52 1.48 10.73 12.58
CA VAL A 52 1.12 10.58 11.17
C VAL A 52 1.55 11.83 10.40
N LEU A 53 2.07 11.65 9.18
CA LEU A 53 2.34 12.74 8.25
C LEU A 53 1.55 12.52 6.96
N LEU A 54 0.63 13.43 6.67
CA LEU A 54 -0.11 13.46 5.40
C LEU A 54 0.73 14.24 4.40
N VAL A 55 1.51 13.56 3.56
CA VAL A 55 2.47 14.19 2.64
C VAL A 55 1.79 14.58 1.33
N ALA A 56 1.70 15.88 1.05
CA ALA A 56 1.20 16.34 -0.25
C ALA A 56 2.14 15.90 -1.37
N PRO A 57 1.59 15.41 -2.51
CA PRO A 57 2.41 15.03 -3.64
C PRO A 57 3.13 16.25 -4.23
N PRO A 58 4.36 16.09 -4.74
CA PRO A 58 5.02 17.14 -5.49
C PRO A 58 4.16 17.64 -6.67
N LYS A 59 4.01 18.97 -6.80
CA LYS A 59 3.23 19.61 -7.87
C LYS A 59 3.95 19.59 -9.25
N SER A 60 5.12 18.97 -9.32
CA SER A 60 5.93 18.89 -10.55
C SER A 60 5.28 18.00 -11.61
N SER A 61 5.28 18.45 -12.86
CA SER A 61 4.86 17.66 -14.02
C SER A 61 5.67 16.36 -14.17
N THR A 62 6.93 16.36 -13.75
CA THR A 62 7.78 15.17 -13.71
C THR A 62 7.21 14.13 -12.75
N PHE A 63 6.77 14.53 -11.55
CA PHE A 63 6.16 13.62 -10.58
C PHE A 63 4.89 12.98 -11.14
N GLN A 64 4.02 13.78 -11.74
CA GLN A 64 2.78 13.29 -12.37
C GLN A 64 3.05 12.30 -13.50
N ARG A 65 4.04 12.61 -14.36
CA ARG A 65 4.48 11.71 -15.43
C ARG A 65 5.06 10.39 -14.88
N CYS A 66 5.85 10.45 -13.81
CA CYS A 66 6.41 9.27 -13.16
C CYS A 66 5.31 8.38 -12.57
N ILE A 67 4.38 8.96 -11.81
CA ILE A 67 3.26 8.23 -11.21
C ILE A 67 2.43 7.57 -12.31
N LYS A 68 2.04 8.32 -13.35
CA LYS A 68 1.26 7.76 -14.46
C LYS A 68 2.00 6.57 -15.11
N ALA A 69 3.28 6.72 -15.44
CA ALA A 69 4.06 5.66 -16.05
C ALA A 69 4.21 4.43 -15.13
N ALA A 70 4.40 4.64 -13.82
CA ALA A 70 4.44 3.56 -12.83
C ALA A 70 3.10 2.83 -12.71
N THR A 71 1.99 3.57 -12.64
CA THR A 71 0.64 2.99 -12.57
C THR A 71 0.31 2.17 -13.82
N ASP A 72 0.59 2.70 -15.01
CA ASP A 72 0.37 2.01 -16.28
C ASP A 72 1.21 0.71 -16.34
N LEU A 73 2.47 0.77 -15.90
CA LEU A 73 3.34 -0.39 -15.83
C LEU A 73 2.83 -1.43 -14.83
N LEU A 74 2.41 -1.03 -13.64
CA LEU A 74 1.84 -1.92 -12.63
C LEU A 74 0.58 -2.63 -13.16
N ALA A 75 -0.31 -1.90 -13.83
CA ALA A 75 -1.52 -2.47 -14.44
C ALA A 75 -1.17 -3.48 -15.54
N LYS A 76 -0.17 -3.19 -16.37
CA LYS A 76 0.35 -4.12 -17.38
C LYS A 76 0.96 -5.37 -16.76
N CYS A 77 1.84 -5.21 -15.76
CA CYS A 77 2.55 -6.29 -15.10
C CYS A 77 1.62 -7.20 -14.27
N ARG A 78 0.60 -6.62 -13.62
CA ARG A 78 -0.39 -7.38 -12.82
C ARG A 78 -1.01 -8.53 -13.62
N ARG A 79 -1.29 -8.32 -14.91
CA ARG A 79 -1.90 -9.34 -15.79
C ARG A 79 -0.96 -10.51 -16.11
N LYS A 80 0.35 -10.32 -15.97
CA LYS A 80 1.39 -11.32 -16.23
C LYS A 80 1.75 -12.12 -14.96
N CYS A 81 1.52 -11.56 -13.78
CA CYS A 81 1.87 -12.19 -12.50
C CYS A 81 0.96 -13.40 -12.18
N ARG A 82 1.56 -14.43 -11.59
CA ARG A 82 0.86 -15.58 -11.02
C ARG A 82 0.96 -15.55 -9.51
N PHE A 83 -0.18 -15.50 -8.83
CA PHE A 83 -0.26 -15.44 -7.37
C PHE A 83 -0.84 -16.72 -6.80
N THR A 84 -0.19 -17.25 -5.76
CA THR A 84 -0.74 -18.31 -4.91
C THR A 84 -1.90 -17.77 -4.07
N ARG A 85 -2.74 -18.65 -3.50
CA ARG A 85 -3.84 -18.24 -2.61
C ARG A 85 -3.34 -17.38 -1.44
N LYS A 86 -2.21 -17.76 -0.83
CA LYS A 86 -1.60 -17.03 0.29
C LYS A 86 -1.09 -15.63 -0.09
N GLN A 87 -0.79 -15.38 -1.37
CA GLN A 87 -0.34 -14.09 -1.87
C GLN A 87 -1.49 -13.17 -2.31
N ARG A 88 -2.70 -13.73 -2.47
CA ARG A 88 -3.92 -12.95 -2.78
C ARG A 88 -4.62 -12.49 -1.52
N ASN A 89 -4.59 -13.33 -0.49
CA ASN A 89 -5.33 -13.12 0.73
C ASN A 89 -4.36 -12.81 1.88
N HIS A 90 -4.30 -11.55 2.29
CA HIS A 90 -3.44 -11.10 3.38
C HIS A 90 -4.25 -10.54 4.54
N ARG A 91 -3.67 -10.57 5.76
CA ARG A 91 -4.27 -9.97 6.97
C ARG A 91 -4.61 -8.47 6.79
N ARG A 92 -3.94 -7.79 5.86
CA ARG A 92 -4.12 -6.36 5.56
C ARG A 92 -5.22 -6.10 4.53
N GLY A 93 -5.83 -7.13 3.96
CA GLY A 93 -6.89 -7.03 2.96
C GLY A 93 -6.75 -8.03 1.82
N ASP A 94 -7.79 -8.06 0.97
CA ASP A 94 -7.82 -8.86 -0.25
C ASP A 94 -7.13 -8.12 -1.39
N PHE A 95 -5.82 -8.28 -1.47
CA PHE A 95 -5.01 -7.78 -2.58
C PHE A 95 -3.81 -8.69 -2.83
N ALA A 96 -3.49 -8.82 -4.12
CA ALA A 96 -2.37 -9.62 -4.56
C ALA A 96 -1.04 -8.88 -4.33
N ALA A 97 -0.12 -9.49 -3.59
CA ALA A 97 1.20 -8.92 -3.29
C ALA A 97 2.35 -9.87 -3.64
N LEU A 98 3.44 -9.30 -4.17
CA LEU A 98 4.72 -9.96 -4.38
C LEU A 98 5.82 -9.07 -3.81
N SER A 99 6.66 -9.65 -2.94
CA SER A 99 7.85 -8.97 -2.38
C SER A 99 9.08 -9.36 -3.19
N THR A 100 9.99 -8.42 -3.47
CA THR A 100 11.26 -8.67 -4.15
C THR A 100 12.42 -8.04 -3.39
N GLY A 101 13.64 -8.50 -3.62
CA GLY A 101 14.84 -8.01 -2.93
C GLY A 101 15.28 -8.90 -1.77
N ILE A 102 15.86 -8.28 -0.74
CA ILE A 102 16.46 -8.95 0.40
C ILE A 102 15.50 -8.93 1.59
N VAL A 103 15.32 -10.07 2.26
CA VAL A 103 14.57 -10.16 3.52
C VAL A 103 15.47 -10.64 4.65
N HIS A 104 15.26 -10.08 5.83
CA HIS A 104 15.81 -10.55 7.10
C HIS A 104 14.66 -10.53 8.12
N SER A 105 14.28 -11.68 8.65
CA SER A 105 13.13 -11.82 9.56
C SER A 105 13.42 -12.83 10.68
N ASN A 106 12.53 -12.95 11.67
CA ASN A 106 12.70 -13.78 12.88
C ASN A 106 12.89 -15.30 12.65
N GLY A 107 13.07 -15.77 11.42
CA GLY A 107 13.42 -17.16 11.09
C GLY A 107 14.66 -17.30 10.18
N THR A 108 15.32 -16.21 9.82
CA THR A 108 16.51 -16.21 8.96
C THR A 108 17.70 -15.71 9.78
N THR A 109 18.78 -16.48 9.84
CA THR A 109 20.00 -16.07 10.56
C THR A 109 20.84 -15.06 9.80
N HIS A 110 20.60 -14.90 8.50
CA HIS A 110 21.30 -13.98 7.61
C HIS A 110 20.33 -13.44 6.54
N PRO A 111 20.63 -12.28 5.91
CA PRO A 111 19.79 -11.75 4.84
C PRO A 111 19.72 -12.72 3.64
N ILE A 112 18.51 -12.95 3.12
CA ILE A 112 18.28 -13.85 1.99
C ILE A 112 17.60 -13.11 0.82
N ASN A 113 17.98 -13.46 -0.41
CA ASN A 113 17.29 -12.98 -1.60
C ASN A 113 15.97 -13.72 -1.79
N LEU A 114 14.90 -12.96 -2.02
CA LEU A 114 13.57 -13.51 -2.32
C LEU A 114 13.53 -14.05 -3.75
N GLY A 115 13.34 -15.36 -3.88
CA GLY A 115 13.14 -16.03 -5.17
C GLY A 115 11.67 -16.17 -5.56
N HIS A 116 11.38 -16.04 -6.85
CA HIS A 116 10.07 -16.30 -7.44
C HIS A 116 10.14 -17.31 -8.58
N ASN A 117 8.97 -17.81 -9.01
CA ASN A 117 8.90 -18.56 -10.26
C ASN A 117 9.41 -17.68 -11.43
N GLY A 118 9.91 -18.30 -12.50
CA GLY A 118 10.55 -17.57 -13.59
C GLY A 118 9.65 -16.55 -14.32
N THR A 119 8.32 -16.70 -14.26
CA THR A 119 7.39 -15.70 -14.81
C THR A 119 7.35 -14.46 -13.93
N ASN A 120 7.11 -14.63 -12.63
CA ASN A 120 7.04 -13.53 -11.68
C ASN A 120 8.38 -12.82 -11.53
N GLN A 121 9.50 -13.56 -11.53
CA GLN A 121 10.83 -12.97 -11.44
C GLN A 121 11.05 -11.99 -12.60
N LYS A 122 10.79 -12.40 -13.86
CA LYS A 122 10.88 -11.52 -15.03
C LYS A 122 10.01 -10.27 -14.92
N VAL A 123 8.80 -10.40 -14.34
CA VAL A 123 7.91 -9.25 -14.14
C VAL A 123 8.44 -8.31 -13.06
N LEU A 124 9.00 -8.84 -11.99
CA LEU A 124 9.62 -8.06 -10.91
C LEU A 124 10.89 -7.36 -11.41
N ASP A 125 11.69 -8.03 -12.24
CA ASP A 125 12.87 -7.44 -12.90
C ASP A 125 12.46 -6.31 -13.86
N GLU A 126 11.41 -6.50 -14.69
CA GLU A 126 10.84 -5.44 -15.56
C GLU A 126 10.38 -4.23 -14.71
N LEU A 127 9.67 -4.48 -13.60
CA LEU A 127 9.18 -3.43 -12.71
C LEU A 127 10.31 -2.64 -12.06
N THR A 128 11.25 -3.34 -11.42
CA THR A 128 12.37 -2.72 -10.68
C THR A 128 13.39 -2.05 -11.59
N ALA A 129 13.54 -2.51 -12.83
CA ALA A 129 14.41 -1.88 -13.81
C ALA A 129 13.82 -0.57 -14.38
N HIS A 130 12.50 -0.40 -14.34
CA HIS A 130 11.82 0.71 -15.00
C HIS A 130 12.14 2.06 -14.35
N TRP A 131 12.41 3.07 -15.17
CA TRP A 131 12.85 4.40 -14.75
C TRP A 131 11.86 5.06 -13.78
N SER A 132 10.54 4.91 -14.00
CA SER A 132 9.54 5.54 -13.13
C SER A 132 9.50 4.92 -11.73
N ILE A 133 9.75 3.61 -11.62
CA ILE A 133 9.82 2.93 -10.32
C ILE A 133 11.09 3.35 -9.58
N LYS A 134 12.24 3.36 -10.26
CA LYS A 134 13.50 3.86 -9.69
C LYS A 134 13.39 5.30 -9.21
N TRP A 135 12.76 6.15 -10.01
CA TRP A 135 12.55 7.55 -9.66
C TRP A 135 11.68 7.68 -8.41
N LEU A 136 10.55 6.95 -8.33
CA LEU A 136 9.67 6.96 -7.15
C LEU A 136 10.37 6.45 -5.88
N VAL A 137 11.15 5.38 -5.96
CA VAL A 137 11.91 4.87 -4.82
C VAL A 137 12.93 5.90 -4.32
N GLY A 138 13.57 6.63 -5.24
CA GLY A 138 14.51 7.70 -4.87
C GLY A 138 13.90 8.82 -4.01
N PHE A 139 12.58 9.05 -4.08
CA PHE A 139 11.90 10.01 -3.19
C PHE A 139 11.73 9.50 -1.76
N THR A 140 11.75 8.19 -1.55
CA THR A 140 11.56 7.58 -0.22
C THR A 140 12.85 7.46 0.58
N THR A 141 14.01 7.61 -0.08
CA THR A 141 15.35 7.53 0.52
C THR A 141 15.92 8.89 0.89
N GLY A 142 15.11 9.95 0.89
CA GLY A 142 15.48 11.30 1.30
C GLY A 142 15.35 11.51 2.80
#